data_AF-H2XMY5-F1
#
_entry.id   AF-H2XMY5-F1
#
_cell.length_a   1.000
_cell.length_b   1.000
_cell.length_c   1.000
_cell.angle_alpha   90.00
_cell.angle_beta   90.00
_cell.angle_gamma   90.00
#
_symmetry.space_group_name_H-M   'P 1'
#
loop_
_entity.id
_entity.type
_entity.pdbx_description
1 polymer ?
#
loop_
_entity_poly.entity_id
_entity_poly.type
_entity_poly.pdbx_seq_one_letter_code
_entity_poly.pdbx_strand_id
1 'polypeptide(L)'
;MASLRNQGTQNGTSSAYEDALAEVQRLQPQYTQLLQDSRQKRSDEQRLTAGQMLLQAFDGLFRSARNDFNALLIARDGLLASGFVTKEWTFVDCLNEPMQLQKLKKLSATNEALQALLFAKQLQAMNDFFVLCHSNARAFVVDRSAPSGKNTTGGHHYMGSKNLYTEERLAKPVKHFVSYFVQELLIGIPGEMLGCALCGYVELLGVELGTFMMSVSNNQVVKVEEICKAAVETKYSQSLLAKPLMLVYQFNRTWKDLDRARRLDSNIVSVRASLHRAKLQ
;
A
#
# COMPACT_ATOMS: atom_id res chain seq x y z
N MET A 1 28.91 41.04 -0.02
CA MET A 1 27.43 41.20 -0.03
C MET A 1 26.76 39.97 -0.66
N ALA A 2 26.63 38.86 0.07
CA ALA A 2 25.84 37.70 -0.37
C ALA A 2 25.50 36.74 0.79
N SER A 3 25.28 37.26 1.99
CA SER A 3 24.76 36.50 3.13
C SER A 3 23.61 37.33 3.67
N LEU A 4 22.37 36.95 3.32
CA LEU A 4 21.09 37.45 3.90
C LEU A 4 19.83 36.92 3.18
N ARG A 5 19.90 35.91 2.29
CA ARG A 5 18.73 35.43 1.54
C ARG A 5 18.24 34.02 1.91
N ASN A 6 18.46 33.56 3.15
CA ASN A 6 17.99 32.21 3.55
C ASN A 6 17.37 32.12 4.96
N GLN A 7 17.02 33.23 5.62
CA GLN A 7 16.38 33.21 6.94
C GLN A 7 14.88 33.56 6.93
N GLY A 8 14.28 33.82 5.77
CA GLY A 8 12.90 34.32 5.67
C GLY A 8 11.79 33.27 5.54
N THR A 9 12.09 31.99 5.29
CA THR A 9 11.08 30.98 4.95
C THR A 9 10.87 29.88 5.99
N GLN A 10 11.69 29.80 7.04
CA GLN A 10 11.55 28.74 8.06
C GLN A 10 10.59 29.10 9.21
N ASN A 11 10.40 30.39 9.51
CA ASN A 11 9.55 30.80 10.64
C ASN A 11 8.04 30.72 10.34
N GLY A 12 7.62 30.86 9.07
CA GLY A 12 6.20 30.80 8.69
C GLY A 12 5.62 29.39 8.63
N THR A 13 6.44 28.40 8.27
CA THR A 13 6.00 26.99 8.20
C THR A 13 5.95 26.31 9.57
N SER A 14 6.80 26.72 10.51
CA SER A 14 6.80 26.17 11.87
C SER A 14 5.57 26.62 12.66
N SER A 15 5.18 27.90 12.54
CA SER A 15 3.96 28.42 13.17
C SER A 15 2.70 27.73 12.64
N ALA A 16 2.55 27.61 11.32
CA ALA A 16 1.40 26.94 10.71
C ALA A 16 1.32 25.44 11.04
N TYR A 17 2.48 24.80 11.26
CA TYR A 17 2.57 23.41 11.68
C TYR A 17 2.13 23.22 13.15
N GLU A 18 2.59 24.10 14.04
CA GLU A 18 2.18 24.11 15.45
C GLU A 18 0.68 24.43 15.59
N ASP A 19 0.17 25.37 14.80
CA ASP A 19 -1.26 25.71 14.75
C ASP A 19 -2.11 24.51 14.27
N ALA A 20 -1.66 23.80 13.23
CA ALA A 20 -2.34 22.62 12.72
C ALA A 20 -2.32 21.45 13.72
N LEU A 21 -1.21 21.27 14.44
CA LEU A 21 -1.10 20.26 15.49
C LEU A 21 -2.02 20.57 16.67
N ALA A 22 -2.05 21.83 17.12
CA ALA A 22 -2.94 22.29 18.18
C ALA A 22 -4.41 22.08 17.83
N GLU A 23 -4.79 22.35 16.58
CA GLU A 23 -6.17 22.13 16.12
C GLU A 23 -6.54 20.64 16.09
N VAL A 24 -5.62 19.78 15.67
CA VAL A 24 -5.82 18.32 15.73
C VAL A 24 -5.95 17.82 17.17
N GLN A 25 -5.10 18.31 18.07
CA GLN A 25 -5.17 18.01 19.50
C GLN A 25 -6.49 18.48 20.12
N ARG A 26 -7.09 19.58 19.62
CA ARG A 26 -8.42 20.05 20.02
C ARG A 26 -9.56 19.18 19.49
N LEU A 27 -9.44 18.67 18.26
CA LEU A 27 -10.47 17.83 17.62
C LEU A 27 -10.54 16.41 18.19
N GLN A 28 -9.40 15.86 18.61
CA GLN A 28 -9.31 14.50 19.16
C GLN A 28 -10.23 14.23 20.38
N PRO A 29 -10.29 15.07 21.42
CA PRO A 29 -11.20 14.89 22.54
C PRO A 29 -12.66 15.08 22.13
N GLN A 30 -12.97 16.03 21.23
CA GLN A 30 -14.34 16.25 20.73
C GLN A 30 -14.86 15.03 19.98
N TYR A 31 -14.03 14.44 19.12
CA TYR A 31 -14.35 13.19 18.42
C TYR A 31 -14.52 12.02 19.40
N THR A 32 -13.65 11.93 20.41
CA THR A 32 -13.74 10.87 21.43
C THR A 32 -15.01 10.99 22.27
N GLN A 33 -15.40 12.21 22.65
CA GLN A 33 -16.67 12.50 23.32
C GLN A 33 -17.86 12.07 22.46
N LEU A 34 -17.86 12.39 21.16
CA LEU A 34 -18.92 12.00 20.23
C LEU A 34 -19.06 10.47 20.10
N LEU A 35 -17.93 9.73 20.11
CA LEU A 35 -17.93 8.27 20.18
C LEU A 35 -18.43 7.74 21.53
N GLN A 36 -18.10 8.40 22.64
CA GLN A 36 -18.52 8.00 23.99
C GLN A 36 -20.01 8.29 24.23
N ASP A 37 -20.54 9.42 23.80
CA ASP A 37 -21.97 9.75 23.87
C ASP A 37 -22.82 8.75 23.09
N SER A 38 -22.28 8.28 21.96
CA SER A 38 -22.89 7.19 21.19
C SER A 38 -22.88 5.85 21.93
N ARG A 39 -21.93 5.64 22.85
CA ARG A 39 -21.85 4.43 23.71
C ARG A 39 -22.61 4.57 25.02
N GLN A 40 -22.78 5.77 25.57
CA GLN A 40 -23.40 6.01 26.87
C GLN A 40 -24.94 5.97 26.82
N LYS A 41 -25.55 6.21 25.65
CA LYS A 41 -26.99 5.96 25.39
C LYS A 41 -27.40 4.47 25.46
N ARG A 42 -26.52 3.59 25.94
CA ARG A 42 -26.72 2.14 26.16
C ARG A 42 -27.66 1.78 27.32
N SER A 43 -28.41 2.72 27.90
CA SER A 43 -29.43 2.37 28.88
C SER A 43 -30.65 1.77 28.16
N ASP A 44 -30.65 0.44 28.14
CA ASP A 44 -31.74 -0.54 28.05
C ASP A 44 -32.72 -0.61 26.87
N GLU A 45 -32.87 0.37 25.97
CA GLU A 45 -33.83 0.18 24.84
C GLU A 45 -33.52 0.91 23.53
N GLN A 46 -32.51 1.80 23.50
CA GLN A 46 -32.18 2.55 22.29
C GLN A 46 -31.11 1.86 21.44
N ARG A 47 -31.58 1.09 20.45
CA ARG A 47 -30.73 0.60 19.35
C ARG A 47 -29.97 1.78 18.73
N LEU A 48 -28.66 1.61 18.52
CA LEU A 48 -27.82 2.59 17.82
C LEU A 48 -28.49 2.97 16.50
N THR A 49 -28.52 4.27 16.18
CA THR A 49 -28.97 4.69 14.86
C THR A 49 -28.02 4.16 13.80
N ALA A 50 -28.51 3.95 12.58
CA ALA A 50 -27.67 3.47 11.46
C ALA A 50 -26.42 4.34 11.25
N GLY A 51 -26.54 5.67 11.45
CA GLY A 51 -25.42 6.61 11.38
C GLY A 51 -24.37 6.40 12.49
N GLN A 52 -24.80 6.13 13.73
CA GLN A 52 -23.89 5.83 14.84
C GLN A 52 -23.17 4.49 14.66
N MET A 53 -23.89 3.47 14.19
CA MET A 53 -23.26 2.18 13.84
C MET A 53 -22.20 2.34 12.75
N LEU A 54 -22.52 3.12 11.71
CA LEU A 54 -21.61 3.38 10.60
C LEU A 54 -20.38 4.15 11.06
N LEU A 55 -20.56 5.16 11.93
CA LEU A 55 -19.45 5.91 12.49
C LEU A 55 -18.53 5.02 13.32
N GLN A 56 -19.09 4.14 14.16
CA GLN A 56 -18.30 3.19 14.95
C GLN A 56 -17.54 2.19 14.05
N ALA A 57 -18.16 1.73 12.95
CA ALA A 57 -17.51 0.86 11.99
C ALA A 57 -16.32 1.55 11.30
N PHE A 58 -16.48 2.80 10.85
CA PHE A 58 -15.39 3.58 10.30
C PHE A 58 -14.27 3.83 11.32
N ASP A 59 -14.61 4.17 12.57
CA ASP A 59 -13.61 4.37 13.62
C ASP A 59 -12.77 3.10 13.84
N GLY A 60 -13.43 1.94 13.92
CA GLY A 60 -12.76 0.65 14.06
C GLY A 60 -11.83 0.35 12.89
N LEU A 61 -12.30 0.57 11.66
CA LEU A 61 -11.52 0.34 10.45
C LEU A 61 -10.28 1.25 10.38
N PHE A 62 -10.46 2.56 10.59
CA PHE A 62 -9.38 3.53 10.55
C PHE A 62 -8.37 3.35 11.68
N ARG A 63 -8.83 2.93 12.86
CA ARG A 63 -7.97 2.59 13.99
C ARG A 63 -7.17 1.32 13.71
N SER A 64 -7.78 0.28 13.15
CA SER A 64 -7.06 -0.94 12.74
C SER A 64 -5.98 -0.59 11.73
N ALA A 65 -6.33 0.12 10.64
CA ALA A 65 -5.39 0.51 9.61
C ALA A 65 -4.22 1.35 10.16
N ARG A 66 -4.50 2.25 11.11
CA ARG A 66 -3.46 3.04 11.79
C ARG A 66 -2.54 2.16 12.63
N ASN A 67 -3.09 1.21 13.38
CA ASN A 67 -2.30 0.30 14.21
C ASN A 67 -1.39 -0.58 13.35
N ASP A 68 -1.92 -1.13 12.26
CA ASP A 68 -1.16 -1.96 11.32
C ASP A 68 -0.02 -1.15 10.67
N PHE A 69 -0.31 0.10 10.28
CA PHE A 69 0.71 1.02 9.74
C PHE A 69 1.77 1.39 10.79
N ASN A 70 1.38 1.66 12.02
CA ASN A 70 2.33 1.96 13.10
C ASN A 70 3.20 0.74 13.42
N ALA A 71 2.64 -0.47 13.42
CA ALA A 71 3.41 -1.69 13.58
C ALA A 71 4.45 -1.86 12.45
N LEU A 72 4.07 -1.53 11.21
CA LEU A 72 4.98 -1.52 10.06
C LEU A 72 6.14 -0.54 10.25
N LEU A 73 5.84 0.68 10.71
CA LEU A 73 6.85 1.70 10.98
C LEU A 73 7.78 1.29 12.13
N ILE A 74 7.25 0.70 13.20
CA ILE A 74 8.07 0.18 14.30
C ILE A 74 9.00 -0.93 13.81
N ALA A 75 8.50 -1.85 12.99
CA ALA A 75 9.32 -2.92 12.42
C ALA A 75 10.43 -2.37 11.52
N ARG A 76 10.12 -1.36 10.69
CA ARG A 76 11.11 -0.64 9.86
C ARG A 76 12.16 0.04 10.73
N ASP A 77 11.73 0.85 11.70
CA ASP A 77 12.62 1.59 12.58
C ASP A 77 13.52 0.63 13.38
N GLY A 78 12.98 -0.50 13.84
CA GLY A 78 13.74 -1.56 14.49
C GLY A 78 14.79 -2.20 13.57
N LEU A 79 14.45 -2.45 12.31
CA LEU A 79 15.37 -2.98 11.31
C LEU A 79 16.51 -1.98 11.00
N LEU A 80 16.20 -0.70 10.87
CA LEU A 80 17.21 0.35 10.68
C LEU A 80 18.07 0.55 11.93
N ALA A 81 17.49 0.49 13.12
CA ALA A 81 18.19 0.67 14.39
C ALA A 81 19.04 -0.54 14.80
N SER A 82 18.78 -1.72 14.24
CA SER A 82 19.50 -2.96 14.55
C SER A 82 20.99 -2.95 14.14
N GLY A 83 21.45 -1.89 13.46
CA GLY A 83 22.86 -1.67 13.15
C GLY A 83 23.40 -2.50 11.97
N PHE A 84 22.60 -3.42 11.43
CA PHE A 84 22.92 -4.17 10.21
C PHE A 84 22.97 -3.25 8.98
N VAL A 85 22.10 -2.24 8.92
CA VAL A 85 22.04 -1.33 7.77
C VAL A 85 23.13 -0.28 7.86
N THR A 86 24.18 -0.44 7.07
CA THR A 86 25.24 0.58 6.96
C THR A 86 24.86 1.65 5.92
N LYS A 87 25.51 2.83 5.95
CA LYS A 87 25.20 3.93 5.01
C LYS A 87 25.44 3.52 3.56
N GLU A 88 26.36 2.61 3.35
CA GLU A 88 26.78 2.11 2.07
C GLU A 88 25.65 1.34 1.39
N TRP A 89 24.73 0.71 2.14
CA TRP A 89 23.59 -0.03 1.58
C TRP A 89 22.63 0.84 0.77
N THR A 90 22.67 2.16 0.95
CA THR A 90 21.86 3.11 0.17
C THR A 90 22.17 3.14 -1.32
N PHE A 91 23.28 2.54 -1.77
CA PHE A 91 23.59 2.40 -3.20
C PHE A 91 22.99 1.14 -3.85
N VAL A 92 22.35 0.25 -3.09
CA VAL A 92 21.64 -0.91 -3.67
C VAL A 92 20.32 -0.45 -4.27
N ASP A 93 20.02 -0.86 -5.51
CA ASP A 93 18.77 -0.49 -6.20
C ASP A 93 17.51 -0.78 -5.38
N CYS A 94 17.41 -1.95 -4.75
CA CYS A 94 16.27 -2.34 -3.92
C CYS A 94 16.06 -1.50 -2.66
N LEU A 95 17.04 -0.69 -2.27
CA LEU A 95 16.96 0.24 -1.15
C LEU A 95 16.83 1.68 -1.64
N ASN A 96 17.61 2.05 -2.65
CA ASN A 96 17.63 3.38 -3.23
C ASN A 96 16.30 3.73 -3.91
N GLU A 97 15.74 2.84 -4.75
CA GLU A 97 14.50 3.11 -5.48
C GLU A 97 13.31 3.31 -4.52
N PRO A 98 13.07 2.44 -3.53
CA PRO A 98 11.97 2.64 -2.59
C PRO A 98 12.16 3.89 -1.72
N MET A 99 13.39 4.24 -1.34
CA MET A 99 13.67 5.48 -0.60
C MET A 99 13.40 6.74 -1.45
N GLN A 100 13.61 6.69 -2.76
CA GLN A 100 13.29 7.80 -3.67
C GLN A 100 11.78 7.98 -3.88
N LEU A 101 11.01 6.89 -3.80
CA LEU A 101 9.56 6.93 -3.90
C LEU A 101 8.89 7.53 -2.65
N GLN A 102 9.57 7.51 -1.50
CA GLN A 102 9.06 8.09 -0.25
C GLN A 102 9.03 9.62 -0.32
N LYS A 103 7.81 10.18 -0.37
CA LYS A 103 7.61 11.65 -0.37
C LYS A 103 7.90 12.26 0.99
N LEU A 104 7.44 11.62 2.06
CA LEU A 104 7.72 12.06 3.43
C LEU A 104 8.99 11.37 3.93
N LYS A 105 10.09 12.13 3.93
CA LYS A 105 11.37 11.65 4.45
C LYS A 105 11.28 11.57 5.98
N LYS A 106 11.77 10.47 6.57
CA LYS A 106 11.80 10.20 8.02
C LYS A 106 10.42 10.02 8.66
N LEU A 107 9.59 9.16 8.06
CA LEU A 107 8.41 8.62 8.73
C LEU A 107 8.85 7.71 9.89
N SER A 108 8.45 8.06 11.11
CA SER A 108 8.61 7.20 12.30
C SER A 108 7.28 7.10 13.03
N ALA A 109 7.05 5.96 13.65
CA ALA A 109 5.83 5.74 14.45
C ALA A 109 5.71 6.73 15.62
N THR A 110 6.84 7.21 16.14
CA THR A 110 6.91 8.16 17.26
C THR A 110 6.65 9.60 16.85
N ASN A 111 6.53 9.88 15.55
CA ASN A 111 6.32 11.22 15.05
C ASN A 111 4.86 11.67 15.29
N GLU A 112 4.67 12.54 16.28
CA GLU A 112 3.37 13.11 16.62
C GLU A 112 2.71 13.82 15.43
N ALA A 113 3.51 14.48 14.57
CA ALA A 113 3.06 15.12 13.33
C ALA A 113 2.30 14.15 12.42
N LEU A 114 2.87 12.96 12.25
CA LEU A 114 2.37 11.93 11.35
C LEU A 114 1.06 11.37 11.90
N GLN A 115 1.00 11.11 13.21
CA GLN A 115 -0.21 10.64 13.87
C GLN A 115 -1.34 11.68 13.77
N ALA A 116 -1.01 12.96 14.00
CA ALA A 116 -1.95 14.06 13.88
C ALA A 116 -2.47 14.21 12.44
N LEU A 117 -1.57 14.19 11.45
CA LEU A 117 -1.91 14.29 10.03
C LEU A 117 -2.81 13.13 9.58
N LEU A 118 -2.46 11.89 9.97
CA LEU A 118 -3.24 10.71 9.62
C LEU A 118 -4.64 10.77 10.25
N PHE A 119 -4.74 11.18 11.51
CA PHE A 119 -6.04 11.38 12.15
C PHE A 119 -6.88 12.46 11.47
N ALA A 120 -6.28 13.61 11.16
CA ALA A 120 -6.96 14.69 10.44
C ALA A 120 -7.49 14.22 9.08
N LYS A 121 -6.70 13.45 8.32
CA LYS A 121 -7.11 12.89 7.03
C LYS A 121 -8.22 11.85 7.14
N GLN A 122 -8.21 11.04 8.19
CA GLN A 122 -9.29 10.10 8.47
C GLN A 122 -10.58 10.83 8.83
N LEU A 123 -10.51 11.85 9.70
CA LEU A 123 -11.66 12.71 10.02
C LEU A 123 -12.22 13.42 8.78
N GLN A 124 -11.35 13.94 7.92
CA GLN A 124 -11.76 14.55 6.66
C GLN A 124 -12.54 13.55 5.79
N ALA A 125 -12.01 12.33 5.61
CA ALA A 125 -12.67 11.30 4.83
C ALA A 125 -14.04 10.89 5.41
N MET A 126 -14.13 10.77 6.74
CA MET A 126 -15.40 10.51 7.43
C MET A 126 -16.38 11.65 7.25
N ASN A 127 -15.96 12.90 7.47
CA ASN A 127 -16.80 14.08 7.33
C ASN A 127 -17.37 14.18 5.91
N ASP A 128 -16.51 14.08 4.90
CA ASP A 128 -16.92 14.16 3.49
C ASP A 128 -17.90 13.04 3.14
N PHE A 129 -17.67 11.82 3.66
CA PHE A 129 -18.59 10.70 3.50
C PHE A 129 -19.96 10.96 4.14
N PHE A 130 -20.00 11.46 5.39
CA PHE A 130 -21.26 11.74 6.09
C PHE A 130 -22.01 12.94 5.49
N VAL A 131 -21.31 13.95 4.99
CA VAL A 131 -21.93 15.07 4.25
C VAL A 131 -22.63 14.57 2.98
N LEU A 132 -21.99 13.66 2.23
CA LEU A 132 -22.63 13.03 1.07
C LEU A 132 -23.84 12.19 1.48
N CYS A 133 -23.74 11.40 2.55
CA CYS A 133 -24.87 10.62 3.07
C CYS A 133 -26.03 11.53 3.51
N HIS A 134 -25.74 12.64 4.17
CA HIS A 134 -26.74 13.60 4.61
C HIS A 134 -27.41 14.30 3.42
N SER A 135 -26.64 14.70 2.40
CA SER A 135 -27.17 15.27 1.16
C SER A 135 -28.08 14.28 0.44
N ASN A 136 -27.66 13.01 0.36
CA ASN A 136 -28.46 11.93 -0.22
C ASN A 136 -29.75 11.67 0.58
N ALA A 137 -29.69 11.73 1.92
CA ALA A 137 -30.87 11.59 2.78
C ALA A 137 -31.86 12.76 2.59
N ARG A 138 -31.36 14.01 2.49
CA ARG A 138 -32.20 15.18 2.21
C ARG A 138 -32.87 15.11 0.85
N ALA A 139 -32.25 14.46 -0.14
CA ALA A 139 -32.84 14.21 -1.45
C ALA A 139 -34.11 13.33 -1.40
N PHE A 140 -34.28 12.54 -0.33
CA PHE A 140 -35.50 11.75 -0.05
C PHE A 140 -36.52 12.48 0.83
N VAL A 141 -36.13 13.55 1.53
CA VAL A 141 -37.06 14.36 2.34
C VAL A 141 -37.79 15.31 1.40
N VAL A 142 -38.98 14.89 0.97
CA VAL A 142 -39.91 15.72 0.18
C VAL A 142 -40.15 17.04 0.93
N ASP A 143 -39.87 18.15 0.25
CA ASP A 143 -40.13 19.50 0.76
C ASP A 143 -41.65 19.68 0.93
N ARG A 144 -42.15 19.52 2.16
CA ARG A 144 -43.58 19.76 2.48
C ARG A 144 -43.95 21.25 2.42
N SER A 145 -42.99 22.12 2.12
CA SER A 145 -43.14 23.58 2.06
C SER A 145 -43.38 24.11 0.65
N ALA A 146 -43.28 23.26 -0.38
CA ALA A 146 -43.67 23.66 -1.72
C ALA A 146 -45.18 23.90 -1.75
N PRO A 147 -45.66 25.08 -2.20
CA PRO A 147 -47.08 25.40 -2.17
C PRO A 147 -47.82 24.37 -3.02
N SER A 148 -48.74 23.65 -2.38
CA SER A 148 -49.71 22.75 -2.98
C SER A 148 -50.56 23.51 -4.00
N GLY A 149 -50.02 23.69 -5.19
CA GLY A 149 -50.62 24.41 -6.30
C GLY A 149 -51.06 23.46 -7.38
N LYS A 150 -52.34 23.08 -7.31
CA LYS A 150 -53.18 22.53 -8.40
C LYS A 150 -52.83 21.13 -8.92
N ASN A 151 -53.53 20.17 -8.32
CA ASN A 151 -54.36 19.15 -8.97
C ASN A 151 -54.00 18.88 -10.45
N THR A 152 -53.10 17.93 -10.69
CA THR A 152 -53.15 17.14 -11.93
C THR A 152 -53.22 15.67 -11.55
N THR A 153 -54.31 15.07 -12.01
CA THR A 153 -54.66 13.66 -11.86
C THR A 153 -53.77 12.79 -12.74
N GLY A 154 -53.20 11.74 -12.15
CA GLY A 154 -52.59 10.63 -12.88
C GLY A 154 -51.07 10.75 -13.04
N GLY A 155 -50.34 9.97 -12.25
CA GLY A 155 -48.90 9.77 -12.42
C GLY A 155 -48.14 10.00 -11.13
N HIS A 156 -47.51 8.95 -10.63
CA HIS A 156 -46.52 9.02 -9.57
C HIS A 156 -45.48 10.10 -9.87
N HIS A 157 -45.65 11.30 -9.31
CA HIS A 157 -44.58 12.29 -9.22
C HIS A 157 -43.60 11.83 -8.13
N TYR A 158 -42.88 10.73 -8.39
CA TYR A 158 -41.48 10.66 -8.00
C TYR A 158 -40.79 11.74 -8.82
N MET A 159 -40.82 12.97 -8.34
CA MET A 159 -39.99 14.04 -8.87
C MET A 159 -38.56 13.57 -8.64
N GLY A 160 -37.97 12.96 -9.68
CA GLY A 160 -36.68 12.30 -9.63
C GLY A 160 -35.67 13.24 -9.01
N SER A 161 -35.28 12.93 -7.78
CA SER A 161 -34.32 13.72 -7.03
C SER A 161 -33.01 13.65 -7.80
N LYS A 162 -32.69 14.72 -8.54
CA LYS A 162 -31.59 14.77 -9.52
C LYS A 162 -30.19 14.54 -8.92
N ASN A 163 -30.10 14.38 -7.60
CA ASN A 163 -28.84 14.24 -6.87
C ASN A 163 -28.81 12.99 -5.96
N LEU A 164 -29.39 11.87 -6.39
CA LEU A 164 -29.11 10.60 -5.72
C LEU A 164 -27.66 10.19 -6.01
N TYR A 165 -26.84 10.14 -4.98
CA TYR A 165 -25.46 9.68 -5.11
C TYR A 165 -25.45 8.15 -5.23
N THR A 166 -24.83 7.64 -6.30
CA THR A 166 -24.54 6.21 -6.45
C THR A 166 -23.56 5.76 -5.37
N GLU A 167 -23.55 4.46 -5.05
CA GLU A 167 -22.58 3.86 -4.13
C GLU A 167 -21.13 4.23 -4.50
N GLU A 168 -20.82 4.23 -5.80
CA GLU A 168 -19.51 4.63 -6.29
C GLU A 168 -19.15 6.08 -5.92
N ARG A 169 -20.12 7.01 -5.96
CA ARG A 169 -19.91 8.40 -5.52
C ARG A 169 -19.78 8.51 -4.00
N LEU A 170 -20.54 7.72 -3.23
CA LEU A 170 -20.42 7.68 -1.77
C LEU A 170 -19.07 7.11 -1.33
N ALA A 171 -18.49 6.17 -2.07
CA ALA A 171 -17.18 5.61 -1.78
C ALA A 171 -16.00 6.54 -2.12
N LYS A 172 -16.22 7.65 -2.85
CA LYS A 172 -15.14 8.54 -3.31
C LYS A 172 -14.27 9.12 -2.19
N PRO A 173 -14.80 9.63 -1.06
CA PRO A 173 -13.97 10.16 0.01
C PRO A 173 -13.02 9.10 0.60
N VAL A 174 -13.50 7.87 0.76
CA VAL A 174 -12.70 6.75 1.26
C VAL A 174 -11.64 6.35 0.24
N LYS A 175 -12.00 6.25 -1.06
CA LYS A 175 -11.03 5.97 -2.13
C LYS A 175 -9.94 7.04 -2.21
N HIS A 176 -10.31 8.32 -2.05
CA HIS A 176 -9.37 9.42 -2.04
C HIS A 176 -8.41 9.32 -0.85
N PHE A 177 -8.93 9.00 0.34
CA PHE A 177 -8.10 8.72 1.51
C PHE A 177 -7.13 7.55 1.26
N VAL A 178 -7.61 6.43 0.70
CA VAL A 178 -6.75 5.26 0.40
C VAL A 178 -5.65 5.64 -0.60
N SER A 179 -5.99 6.40 -1.65
CA SER A 179 -5.00 6.89 -2.61
C SER A 179 -3.94 7.75 -1.94
N TYR A 180 -4.35 8.70 -1.10
CA TYR A 180 -3.44 9.54 -0.32
C TYR A 180 -2.56 8.70 0.60
N PHE A 181 -3.17 7.79 1.38
CA PHE A 181 -2.46 6.92 2.31
C PHE A 181 -1.39 6.07 1.60
N VAL A 182 -1.74 5.47 0.45
CA VAL A 182 -0.80 4.66 -0.31
C VAL A 182 0.31 5.51 -0.91
N GLN A 183 -0.03 6.60 -1.59
CA GLN A 183 0.93 7.40 -2.36
C GLN A 183 1.84 8.28 -1.51
N GLU A 184 1.37 8.75 -0.36
CA GLU A 184 2.12 9.68 0.48
C GLU A 184 2.78 8.98 1.67
N LEU A 185 2.17 7.92 2.22
CA LEU A 185 2.61 7.29 3.48
C LEU A 185 3.16 5.88 3.31
N LEU A 186 2.58 5.04 2.45
CA LEU A 186 2.94 3.62 2.37
C LEU A 186 3.98 3.32 1.30
N ILE A 187 3.99 4.08 0.19
CA ILE A 187 4.84 3.76 -0.96
C ILE A 187 6.32 3.78 -0.58
N GLY A 188 7.04 2.75 -1.03
CA GLY A 188 8.47 2.60 -0.78
C GLY A 188 8.82 1.96 0.58
N ILE A 189 7.97 2.02 1.61
CA ILE A 189 8.30 1.44 2.92
C ILE A 189 8.43 -0.10 2.87
N PRO A 190 7.46 -0.86 2.32
CA PRO A 190 7.60 -2.31 2.18
C PRO A 190 8.81 -2.71 1.34
N GLY A 191 9.09 -1.97 0.26
CA GLY A 191 10.23 -2.22 -0.61
C GLY A 191 11.57 -2.05 0.11
N GLU A 192 11.71 -0.97 0.87
CA GLU A 192 12.90 -0.71 1.69
C GLU A 192 13.13 -1.82 2.72
N MET A 193 12.11 -2.24 3.47
CA MET A 193 12.27 -3.32 4.45
C MET A 193 12.62 -4.66 3.81
N LEU A 194 12.02 -4.99 2.67
CA LEU A 194 12.37 -6.19 1.91
C LEU A 194 13.80 -6.13 1.41
N GLY A 195 14.24 -4.97 0.91
CA GLY A 195 15.62 -4.74 0.50
C GLY A 195 16.59 -4.93 1.67
N CYS A 196 16.29 -4.36 2.85
CA CYS A 196 17.11 -4.52 4.05
C CYS A 196 17.19 -5.99 4.49
N ALA A 197 16.05 -6.72 4.47
CA ALA A 197 16.03 -8.13 4.80
C ALA A 197 16.87 -8.96 3.81
N LEU A 198 16.77 -8.68 2.51
CA LEU A 198 17.59 -9.34 1.47
C LEU A 198 19.08 -9.07 1.68
N CYS A 199 19.47 -7.83 1.93
CA CYS A 199 20.85 -7.46 2.24
C CYS A 199 21.37 -8.18 3.49
N GLY A 200 20.57 -8.25 4.56
CA GLY A 200 20.91 -9.01 5.77
C GLY A 200 21.07 -10.51 5.51
N TYR A 201 20.24 -11.10 4.64
CA TYR A 201 20.43 -12.49 4.22
C TYR A 201 21.72 -12.69 3.42
N VAL A 202 22.09 -11.75 2.56
CA VAL A 202 23.34 -11.83 1.80
C VAL A 202 24.55 -11.75 2.73
N GLU A 203 24.52 -10.89 3.74
CA GLU A 203 25.58 -10.86 4.75
C GLU A 203 25.69 -12.18 5.52
N LEU A 204 24.54 -12.80 5.86
CA LEU A 204 24.52 -14.14 6.46
C LEU A 204 25.08 -15.23 5.52
N LEU A 205 25.06 -15.01 4.20
CA LEU A 205 25.73 -15.89 3.24
C LEU A 205 27.25 -15.72 3.23
N GLY A 206 27.80 -14.71 3.92
CA GLY A 206 29.23 -14.49 4.11
C GLY A 206 29.85 -13.46 3.19
N VAL A 207 29.03 -12.63 2.51
CA VAL A 207 29.53 -11.47 1.76
C VAL A 207 29.45 -10.24 2.65
N GLU A 208 30.59 -9.62 2.97
CA GLU A 208 30.60 -8.29 3.58
C GLU A 208 30.08 -7.27 2.58
N LEU A 209 28.81 -6.89 2.70
CA LEU A 209 28.16 -5.95 1.79
C LEU A 209 28.86 -4.60 1.81
N GLY A 210 29.29 -4.11 2.98
CA GLY A 210 30.00 -2.83 3.08
C GLY A 210 31.27 -2.79 2.23
N THR A 211 32.11 -3.82 2.31
CA THR A 211 33.35 -3.93 1.54
C THR A 211 33.08 -4.17 0.05
N PHE A 212 32.12 -5.04 -0.27
CA PHE A 212 31.71 -5.32 -1.65
C PHE A 212 31.20 -4.06 -2.33
N MET A 213 30.31 -3.34 -1.65
CA MET A 213 29.77 -2.08 -2.13
C MET A 213 30.89 -1.07 -2.32
N MET A 214 31.77 -0.83 -1.36
CA MET A 214 32.90 0.09 -1.55
C MET A 214 33.83 -0.29 -2.72
N SER A 215 33.98 -1.58 -3.04
CA SER A 215 34.79 -2.03 -4.19
C SER A 215 34.10 -1.85 -5.56
N VAL A 216 32.78 -1.94 -5.59
CA VAL A 216 31.96 -1.87 -6.83
C VAL A 216 31.41 -0.45 -7.04
N SER A 217 31.09 0.25 -5.97
CA SER A 217 30.41 1.54 -5.93
C SER A 217 31.43 2.66 -6.14
N ASN A 218 31.78 2.90 -7.40
CA ASN A 218 32.30 4.19 -7.84
C ASN A 218 31.13 5.20 -7.98
N ASN A 219 30.29 5.32 -6.93
CA ASN A 219 29.06 6.13 -6.91
C ASN A 219 27.93 5.67 -7.87
N GLN A 220 27.95 4.42 -8.34
CA GLN A 220 26.87 3.85 -9.16
C GLN A 220 25.95 2.95 -8.34
N VAL A 221 24.67 2.93 -8.72
CA VAL A 221 23.64 2.07 -8.13
C VAL A 221 23.96 0.62 -8.51
N VAL A 222 24.11 -0.24 -7.49
CA VAL A 222 24.42 -1.67 -7.67
C VAL A 222 23.11 -2.45 -7.68
N LYS A 223 22.95 -3.35 -8.66
CA LYS A 223 21.76 -4.20 -8.75
C LYS A 223 21.82 -5.32 -7.72
N VAL A 224 20.70 -5.62 -7.06
CA VAL A 224 20.59 -6.79 -6.17
C VAL A 224 21.00 -8.08 -6.86
N GLU A 225 20.69 -8.25 -8.15
CA GLU A 225 21.05 -9.46 -8.90
C GLU A 225 22.57 -9.71 -8.89
N GLU A 226 23.37 -8.66 -9.01
CA GLU A 226 24.84 -8.74 -9.01
C GLU A 226 25.37 -9.10 -7.62
N ILE A 227 24.76 -8.54 -6.57
CA ILE A 227 25.05 -8.85 -5.17
C ILE A 227 24.72 -10.32 -4.87
N CYS A 228 23.53 -10.78 -5.25
CA CYS A 228 23.12 -12.17 -5.05
C CYS A 228 24.00 -13.14 -5.82
N LYS A 229 24.38 -12.80 -7.06
CA LYS A 229 25.31 -13.61 -7.85
C LYS A 229 26.68 -13.72 -7.16
N ALA A 230 27.25 -12.60 -6.70
CA ALA A 230 28.50 -12.60 -5.97
C ALA A 230 28.43 -13.43 -4.68
N ALA A 231 27.31 -13.37 -3.97
CA ALA A 231 27.08 -14.17 -2.76
C ALA A 231 27.02 -15.67 -3.02
N VAL A 232 26.35 -16.06 -4.10
CA VAL A 232 26.30 -17.47 -4.51
C VAL A 232 27.68 -17.95 -4.97
N GLU A 233 28.41 -17.16 -5.76
CA GLU A 233 29.75 -17.52 -6.24
C GLU A 233 30.78 -17.63 -5.11
N THR A 234 30.68 -16.76 -4.10
CA THR A 234 31.57 -16.77 -2.92
C THR A 234 31.30 -17.98 -2.03
N LYS A 235 30.03 -18.27 -1.73
CA LYS A 235 29.65 -19.36 -0.82
C LYS A 235 29.70 -20.73 -1.50
N TYR A 236 29.36 -20.79 -2.78
CA TYR A 236 29.33 -22.00 -3.56
C TYR A 236 30.33 -21.86 -4.72
N SER A 237 31.56 -22.30 -4.47
CA SER A 237 32.58 -22.39 -5.51
C SER A 237 32.03 -23.16 -6.72
N GLN A 238 32.43 -22.78 -7.94
CA GLN A 238 32.00 -23.44 -9.19
C GLN A 238 32.17 -24.98 -9.13
N SER A 239 33.14 -25.47 -8.35
CA SER A 239 33.36 -26.90 -8.05
C SER A 239 32.18 -27.58 -7.35
N LEU A 240 31.57 -26.93 -6.34
CA LEU A 240 30.43 -27.48 -5.60
C LEU A 240 29.12 -27.41 -6.41
N LEU A 241 28.95 -26.38 -7.23
CA LEU A 241 27.77 -26.23 -8.10
C LEU A 241 27.84 -27.02 -9.41
N ALA A 242 29.03 -27.44 -9.84
CA ALA A 242 29.20 -28.19 -11.08
C ALA A 242 28.38 -29.49 -11.11
N LYS A 243 28.34 -30.23 -9.99
CA LYS A 243 27.62 -31.51 -9.91
C LYS A 243 26.09 -31.32 -10.01
N PRO A 244 25.44 -30.46 -9.20
CA PRO A 244 24.01 -30.17 -9.36
C PRO A 244 23.65 -29.61 -10.74
N LEU A 245 24.44 -28.67 -11.27
CA LEU A 245 24.17 -28.05 -12.58
C LEU A 245 24.28 -29.06 -13.73
N MET A 246 25.27 -29.96 -13.68
CA MET A 246 25.36 -31.08 -14.62
C MET A 246 24.14 -31.99 -14.56
N LEU A 247 23.61 -32.24 -13.36
CA LEU A 247 22.42 -33.08 -13.16
C LEU A 247 21.16 -32.41 -13.72
N VAL A 248 21.00 -31.09 -13.51
CA VAL A 248 19.92 -30.30 -14.13
C VAL A 248 20.04 -30.29 -15.65
N TYR A 249 21.26 -30.13 -16.18
CA TYR A 249 21.50 -30.17 -17.62
C TYR A 249 21.14 -31.54 -18.22
N GLN A 250 21.56 -32.64 -17.57
CA GLN A 250 21.21 -33.99 -17.99
C GLN A 250 19.70 -34.25 -17.91
N PHE A 251 19.03 -33.79 -16.86
CA PHE A 251 17.58 -33.87 -16.74
C PHE A 251 16.86 -33.13 -17.88
N ASN A 252 17.28 -31.89 -18.16
CA ASN A 252 16.67 -31.09 -19.24
C ASN A 252 16.91 -31.74 -20.62
N ARG A 253 18.10 -32.28 -20.85
CA ARG A 253 18.42 -33.01 -22.08
C ARG A 253 17.57 -34.27 -22.24
N THR A 254 17.51 -35.11 -21.22
CA THR A 254 16.72 -36.36 -21.25
C THR A 254 15.22 -36.08 -21.41
N TRP A 255 14.71 -35.03 -20.77
CA TRP A 255 13.33 -34.59 -20.95
C TRP A 255 13.06 -34.15 -22.39
N LYS A 256 13.95 -33.36 -23.02
CA LYS A 256 13.81 -32.94 -24.42
C LYS A 256 13.86 -34.12 -25.39
N ASP A 257 14.73 -35.10 -25.14
CA ASP A 257 14.82 -36.30 -25.98
C ASP A 257 13.57 -37.17 -25.82
N LEU A 258 13.03 -37.29 -24.61
CA LEU A 258 11.75 -37.96 -24.35
C LEU A 258 10.57 -37.25 -25.03
N ASP A 259 10.51 -35.92 -25.01
CA ASP A 259 9.47 -35.15 -25.68
C ASP A 259 9.51 -35.38 -27.21
N ARG A 260 10.71 -35.38 -27.80
CA ARG A 260 10.87 -35.72 -29.23
C ARG A 260 10.40 -37.14 -29.55
N ALA A 261 10.75 -38.12 -28.71
CA ALA A 261 10.32 -39.50 -28.89
C ALA A 261 8.79 -39.61 -28.88
N ARG A 262 8.11 -38.96 -27.93
CA ARG A 262 6.63 -38.93 -27.86
C ARG A 262 5.99 -38.31 -29.11
N ARG A 263 6.57 -37.23 -29.65
CA ARG A 263 6.08 -36.61 -30.89
C ARG A 263 6.27 -37.52 -32.10
N LEU A 264 7.38 -38.23 -32.18
CA LEU A 264 7.63 -39.22 -33.23
C LEU A 264 6.65 -40.39 -33.14
N ASP A 265 6.38 -40.91 -31.94
CA ASP A 265 5.38 -41.98 -31.75
C ASP A 265 3.99 -41.54 -32.22
N SER A 266 3.55 -40.33 -31.84
CA SER A 266 2.29 -39.76 -32.31
C SER A 266 2.23 -39.64 -33.84
N ASN A 267 3.33 -39.17 -34.46
CA ASN A 267 3.44 -39.08 -35.90
C ASN A 267 3.42 -40.46 -36.59
N ILE A 268 4.09 -41.47 -36.02
CA ILE A 268 4.07 -42.85 -36.52
C ILE A 268 2.65 -43.39 -36.50
N VAL A 269 1.89 -43.18 -35.42
CA VAL A 269 0.48 -43.58 -35.33
C VAL A 269 -0.35 -42.89 -36.41
N SER A 270 -0.15 -41.58 -36.62
CA SER A 270 -0.84 -40.83 -37.67
C SER A 270 -0.51 -41.32 -39.08
N VAL A 271 0.77 -41.59 -39.38
CA VAL A 271 1.22 -42.13 -40.67
C VAL A 271 0.68 -43.54 -40.88
N ARG A 272 0.69 -44.40 -39.86
CA ARG A 272 0.08 -45.75 -39.94
C ARG A 272 -1.41 -45.66 -40.23
N ALA A 273 -2.14 -44.76 -39.57
CA ALA A 273 -3.56 -44.55 -39.83
C ALA A 273 -3.81 -44.05 -41.27
N SER A 274 -2.96 -43.14 -41.76
CA SER A 274 -3.03 -42.62 -43.14
C SER A 274 -2.70 -43.71 -44.17
N LEU A 275 -1.69 -44.54 -43.91
CA LEU A 275 -1.34 -45.70 -44.74
C LEU A 275 -2.49 -46.73 -44.78
N HIS A 276 -3.12 -47.00 -43.63
CA HIS A 276 -4.25 -47.93 -43.57
C HIS A 276 -5.42 -47.43 -44.40
N ARG A 277 -5.74 -46.13 -44.34
CA ARG A 277 -6.75 -45.50 -45.20
C ARG A 277 -6.38 -45.58 -46.68
N ALA A 278 -5.14 -45.30 -47.04
CA ALA A 278 -4.67 -45.36 -48.43
C ALA A 278 -4.71 -46.78 -49.02
N LYS A 279 -4.56 -47.82 -48.19
CA LYS A 279 -4.70 -49.22 -48.61
C LYS A 279 -6.15 -49.69 -48.79
N LEU A 280 -7.12 -48.94 -48.25
CA LEU A 280 -8.55 -49.25 -48.33
C LEU A 280 -9.25 -48.54 -49.50
N GLN A 281 -8.55 -47.64 -50.19
CA GLN A 281 -8.97 -47.00 -51.45
C GLN A 281 -8.48 -47.80 -52.64
#